data_AF-H2ZRZ5-F1
#
_entry.id   AF-H2ZRZ5-F1
#
_cell.length_a   1.000
_cell.length_b   1.000
_cell.length_c   1.000
_cell.angle_alpha   90.00
_cell.angle_beta   90.00
_cell.angle_gamma   90.00
#
_symmetry.space_group_name_H-M   'P 1'
#
loop_
_entity.id
_entity.type
_entity.pdbx_description
1 polymer ?
#
loop_
_entity_poly.entity_id
_entity_poly.type
_entity_poly.pdbx_seq_one_letter_code
_entity_poly.pdbx_strand_id
1 'polypeptide(L)'
;KVPTVAILGSGGGLRAMVALLGTLKELEKQNLLETATYISGVSGSTWCMSPLYEHKDWSKNIKEVAKTILEEVTEGTFNMDTAFRRVVDAAKSETYSFTDLWAATLVYKMTHQMDSSHLSDQVDSVNSGENPYPIYAVINKSML
;
A
#
# COMPACT_ATOMS: atom_id res chain seq x y z
N LYS A 1 -30.27 2.90 -9.27
CA LYS A 1 -28.86 3.14 -9.64
C LYS A 1 -28.02 2.86 -8.40
N VAL A 2 -26.99 2.02 -8.48
CA VAL A 2 -26.08 1.77 -7.35
C VAL A 2 -25.17 3.00 -7.19
N PRO A 3 -24.98 3.55 -5.98
CA PRO A 3 -24.09 4.68 -5.76
C PRO A 3 -22.63 4.26 -5.94
N THR A 4 -21.82 5.16 -6.48
CA THR A 4 -20.36 4.99 -6.51
C THR A 4 -19.79 5.48 -5.19
N VAL A 5 -19.12 4.60 -4.45
CA VAL A 5 -18.55 4.90 -3.13
C VAL A 5 -17.03 4.83 -3.21
N ALA A 6 -16.34 5.81 -2.62
CA ALA A 6 -14.89 5.85 -2.57
C ALA A 6 -14.39 6.00 -1.12
N ILE A 7 -13.39 5.20 -0.77
CA ILE A 7 -12.65 5.31 0.50
C ILE A 7 -11.42 6.19 0.26
N LEU A 8 -11.21 7.21 1.09
CA LEU A 8 -10.12 8.17 0.93
C LEU A 8 -9.13 8.09 2.10
N GLY A 9 -7.92 7.59 1.82
CA GLY A 9 -6.79 7.51 2.72
C GLY A 9 -5.90 8.75 2.64
N SER A 10 -5.62 9.37 3.78
CA SER A 10 -4.78 10.57 3.86
C SER A 10 -3.28 10.25 4.01
N GLY A 11 -2.43 11.28 3.89
CA GLY A 11 -1.02 11.16 4.18
C GLY A 11 -0.71 11.13 5.68
N GLY A 12 0.46 10.63 6.04
CA GLY A 12 0.88 10.58 7.44
C GLY A 12 1.83 9.45 7.84
N GLY A 13 2.59 8.90 6.88
CA GLY A 13 3.48 7.77 7.12
C GLY A 13 2.80 6.59 7.80
N LEU A 14 3.50 5.95 8.74
CA LEU A 14 3.04 4.73 9.42
C LEU A 14 1.70 4.93 10.17
N ARG A 15 1.44 6.14 10.69
CA ARG A 15 0.14 6.46 11.32
C ARG A 15 -1.00 6.30 10.32
N ALA A 16 -0.86 6.85 9.12
CA ALA A 16 -1.90 6.77 8.10
C ALA A 16 -2.07 5.33 7.56
N MET A 17 -0.97 4.58 7.47
CA MET A 17 -1.00 3.16 7.13
C MET A 17 -1.85 2.36 8.12
N VAL A 18 -1.52 2.42 9.43
CA VAL A 18 -2.23 1.68 10.48
C VAL A 18 -3.68 2.15 10.62
N ALA A 19 -3.93 3.47 10.53
CA ALA A 19 -5.28 4.02 10.60
C ALA A 19 -6.17 3.55 9.44
N LEU A 20 -5.65 3.54 8.21
CA LEU A 20 -6.39 3.03 7.05
C LEU A 20 -6.66 1.53 7.20
N LEU A 21 -5.67 0.75 7.63
CA LEU A 21 -5.83 -0.69 7.82
C LEU A 21 -6.93 -1.02 8.85
N GLY A 22 -6.93 -0.31 9.98
CA GLY A 22 -7.99 -0.43 11.00
C GLY A 22 -9.36 0.01 10.49
N THR A 23 -9.41 1.06 9.66
CA THR A 23 -10.65 1.54 9.04
C THR A 23 -11.24 0.50 8.10
N LEU A 24 -10.43 -0.12 7.24
CA LEU A 24 -10.88 -1.17 6.31
C LEU A 24 -11.41 -2.39 7.06
N LYS A 25 -10.75 -2.78 8.15
CA LYS A 25 -11.22 -3.87 9.03
C LYS A 25 -12.58 -3.58 9.66
N GLU A 26 -12.81 -2.36 10.13
CA GLU A 26 -14.12 -1.99 10.69
C GLU A 26 -15.19 -1.88 9.59
N LEU A 27 -14.84 -1.36 8.40
CA LEU A 27 -15.77 -1.30 7.28
C LEU A 27 -16.22 -2.71 6.84
N GLU A 28 -15.33 -3.70 6.81
CA GLU A 28 -15.71 -5.08 6.54
C GLU A 28 -16.64 -5.64 7.62
N LYS A 29 -16.31 -5.42 8.90
CA LYS A 29 -17.16 -5.85 10.03
C LYS A 29 -18.58 -5.26 9.98
N GLN A 30 -18.74 -4.07 9.39
CA GLN A 30 -20.03 -3.41 9.19
C GLN A 30 -20.70 -3.75 7.84
N ASN A 31 -20.12 -4.64 7.03
CA ASN A 31 -20.55 -4.95 5.66
C ASN A 31 -20.61 -3.71 4.74
N LEU A 32 -19.74 -2.72 5.00
CA LEU A 32 -19.63 -1.50 4.21
C LEU A 32 -18.49 -1.59 3.19
N LEU A 33 -17.47 -2.41 3.44
CA LEU A 33 -16.32 -2.53 2.54
C LEU A 33 -16.71 -3.06 1.15
N GLU A 34 -17.64 -4.01 1.07
CA GLU A 34 -18.14 -4.56 -0.20
C GLU A 34 -18.90 -3.53 -1.06
N THR A 35 -19.31 -2.41 -0.47
CA THR A 35 -20.00 -1.32 -1.19
C THR A 35 -19.02 -0.36 -1.88
N ALA A 36 -17.73 -0.40 -1.52
CA ALA A 36 -16.71 0.50 -2.04
C ALA A 36 -16.36 0.17 -3.49
N THR A 37 -16.44 1.17 -4.36
CA THR A 37 -15.99 1.07 -5.76
C THR A 37 -14.50 1.38 -5.89
N TYR A 38 -14.03 2.36 -5.10
CA TYR A 38 -12.65 2.85 -5.16
C TYR A 38 -12.04 2.95 -3.77
N ILE A 39 -10.73 2.79 -3.70
CA ILE A 39 -9.91 3.23 -2.58
C ILE A 39 -8.80 4.10 -3.12
N SER A 40 -8.69 5.32 -2.62
CA SER A 40 -7.63 6.25 -2.99
C SER A 40 -6.73 6.52 -1.79
N GLY A 41 -5.43 6.61 -2.03
CA GLY A 41 -4.45 6.93 -0.99
C GLY A 41 -3.33 7.83 -1.48
N VAL A 42 -2.80 8.61 -0.55
CA VAL A 42 -1.56 9.40 -0.72
C VAL A 42 -0.60 9.11 0.43
N SER A 43 0.70 9.18 0.14
CA SER A 43 1.76 9.02 1.17
C SER A 43 1.53 7.76 2.03
N GLY A 44 1.49 7.86 3.36
CA GLY A 44 1.37 6.71 4.26
C GLY A 44 0.20 5.75 4.00
N SER A 45 -0.94 6.22 3.50
CA SER A 45 -2.04 5.32 3.12
C SER A 45 -1.67 4.39 1.96
N THR A 46 -0.75 4.78 1.07
CA THR A 46 -0.28 3.91 -0.01
C THR A 46 0.53 2.73 0.52
N TRP A 47 1.17 2.86 1.69
CA TRP A 47 1.90 1.78 2.35
C TRP A 47 0.96 0.72 2.94
N CYS A 48 -0.30 1.08 3.22
CA CYS A 48 -1.35 0.13 3.56
C CYS A 48 -1.90 -0.53 2.30
N MET A 49 -2.13 0.27 1.25
CA MET A 49 -2.69 -0.23 0.00
C MET A 49 -1.74 -1.20 -0.73
N SER A 50 -0.44 -0.90 -0.89
CA SER A 50 0.48 -1.80 -1.65
C SER A 50 0.39 -3.26 -1.24
N PRO A 51 0.63 -3.64 0.03
CA PRO A 51 0.59 -5.03 0.46
C PRO A 51 -0.82 -5.63 0.42
N LEU A 52 -1.88 -4.85 0.61
CA LEU A 52 -3.26 -5.37 0.47
C LEU A 52 -3.49 -5.92 -0.95
N TYR A 53 -3.03 -5.19 -1.96
CA TYR A 53 -3.26 -5.54 -3.37
C TYR A 53 -2.32 -6.65 -3.88
N GLU A 54 -1.40 -7.14 -3.06
CA GLU A 54 -0.68 -8.41 -3.31
C GLU A 54 -1.59 -9.64 -3.06
N HIS A 55 -2.69 -9.47 -2.31
CA HIS A 55 -3.65 -10.52 -2.01
C HIS A 55 -4.91 -10.39 -2.90
N LYS A 56 -5.18 -11.40 -3.72
CA LYS A 56 -6.27 -11.36 -4.73
C LYS A 56 -7.66 -11.14 -4.13
N ASP A 57 -7.91 -11.57 -2.91
CA ASP A 57 -9.21 -11.55 -2.22
C ASP A 57 -9.15 -10.80 -0.88
N TRP A 58 -8.27 -9.80 -0.77
CA TRP A 58 -8.02 -9.10 0.49
C TRP A 58 -9.26 -8.48 1.11
N SER A 59 -10.22 -7.98 0.32
CA SER A 59 -11.44 -7.35 0.84
C SER A 59 -12.31 -8.33 1.64
N LYS A 60 -12.31 -9.61 1.26
CA LYS A 60 -13.03 -10.70 1.94
C LYS A 60 -12.26 -11.25 3.14
N ASN A 61 -10.93 -11.23 3.05
CA ASN A 61 -10.03 -11.78 4.08
C ASN A 61 -9.25 -10.68 4.83
N ILE A 62 -9.85 -9.48 4.96
CA ILE A 62 -9.14 -8.32 5.51
C ILE A 62 -8.64 -8.56 6.94
N LYS A 63 -9.30 -9.41 7.72
CA LYS A 63 -8.88 -9.71 9.09
C LYS A 63 -7.53 -10.43 9.12
N GLU A 64 -7.37 -11.43 8.25
CA GLU A 64 -6.17 -12.23 8.08
C GLU A 64 -5.07 -11.42 7.42
N VAL A 65 -5.37 -10.74 6.31
CA VAL A 65 -4.40 -9.92 5.59
C VAL A 65 -3.91 -8.75 6.46
N ALA A 66 -4.80 -8.06 7.17
CA ALA A 66 -4.40 -6.98 8.09
C ALA A 66 -3.56 -7.50 9.25
N LYS A 67 -3.82 -8.72 9.73
CA LYS A 67 -2.99 -9.35 10.76
C LYS A 67 -1.58 -9.58 10.23
N THR A 68 -1.42 -10.18 9.04
CA THR A 68 -0.11 -10.41 8.42
C THR A 68 0.65 -9.11 8.18
N ILE A 69 -0.02 -8.08 7.64
CA ILE A 69 0.61 -6.76 7.43
C ILE A 69 1.07 -6.15 8.75
N LEU A 70 0.23 -6.24 9.80
CA LEU A 70 0.56 -5.67 11.10
C LEU A 70 1.72 -6.42 11.76
N GLU A 71 1.72 -7.75 11.71
CA GLU A 71 2.81 -8.60 12.21
C GLU A 71 4.14 -8.23 11.54
N GLU A 72 4.17 -8.06 10.22
CA GLU A 72 5.38 -7.60 9.51
C GLU A 72 5.84 -6.21 10.00
N VAL A 73 4.91 -5.26 10.12
CA VAL A 73 5.23 -3.92 10.63
C VAL A 73 5.77 -3.95 12.06
N THR A 74 5.25 -4.81 12.93
CA THR A 74 5.62 -4.83 14.36
C THR A 74 6.79 -5.73 14.69
N GLU A 75 6.93 -6.86 14.01
CA GLU A 75 7.88 -7.94 14.31
C GLU A 75 8.93 -8.14 13.22
N GLY A 76 8.74 -7.52 12.05
CA GLY A 76 9.69 -7.58 10.95
C GLY A 76 11.06 -7.04 11.31
N THR A 77 12.06 -7.43 10.52
CA THR A 77 13.46 -7.06 10.78
C THR A 77 14.01 -6.22 9.64
N PHE A 78 14.74 -5.17 10.01
CA PHE A 78 15.47 -4.36 9.04
C PHE A 78 16.82 -5.02 8.71
N ASN A 79 17.02 -5.37 7.44
CA ASN A 79 18.31 -5.85 6.95
C ASN A 79 19.07 -4.75 6.20
N MET A 80 20.19 -4.31 6.78
CA MET A 80 21.01 -3.23 6.22
C MET A 80 21.68 -3.62 4.90
N ASP A 81 22.10 -4.87 4.73
CA ASP A 81 22.72 -5.35 3.49
C ASP A 81 21.70 -5.38 2.35
N THR A 82 20.45 -5.78 2.65
CA THR A 82 19.34 -5.75 1.70
C THR A 82 19.01 -4.31 1.29
N ALA A 83 18.90 -3.39 2.27
CA ALA A 83 18.70 -1.98 1.99
C ALA A 83 19.81 -1.41 1.10
N PHE A 84 21.07 -1.67 1.43
CA PHE A 84 22.22 -1.22 0.64
C PHE A 84 22.20 -1.79 -0.79
N ARG A 85 21.95 -3.10 -0.94
CA ARG A 85 21.82 -3.73 -2.26
C ARG A 85 20.71 -3.10 -3.09
N ARG A 86 19.56 -2.78 -2.48
CA ARG A 86 18.44 -2.15 -3.18
C ARG A 86 18.79 -0.75 -3.67
N VAL A 87 19.51 0.04 -2.86
CA VAL A 87 20.01 1.37 -3.27
C VAL A 87 21.00 1.24 -4.43
N VAL A 88 21.97 0.33 -4.33
CA VAL A 88 22.97 0.10 -5.40
C VAL A 88 22.30 -0.34 -6.70
N ASP A 89 21.27 -1.19 -6.60
CA ASP A 89 20.53 -1.65 -7.78
C ASP A 89 19.71 -0.53 -8.42
N ALA A 90 18.99 0.26 -7.61
CA ALA A 90 18.24 1.42 -8.08
C ALA A 90 19.15 2.48 -8.74
N ALA A 91 20.38 2.66 -8.24
CA ALA A 91 21.36 3.59 -8.79
C ALA A 91 21.85 3.24 -10.20
N LYS A 92 21.55 2.03 -10.70
CA LYS A 92 21.81 1.66 -12.10
C LYS A 92 20.77 2.23 -13.07
N SER A 93 19.61 2.66 -12.58
CA SER A 93 18.56 3.26 -13.40
C SER A 93 18.86 4.72 -13.73
N GLU A 94 18.55 5.16 -14.94
CA GLU A 94 18.60 6.56 -15.34
C GLU A 94 17.60 7.44 -14.55
N THR A 95 16.57 6.83 -13.96
CA THR A 95 15.54 7.52 -13.16
C THR A 95 15.84 7.56 -11.67
N TYR A 96 17.04 7.16 -11.25
CA TYR A 96 17.42 7.14 -9.83
C TYR A 96 17.26 8.52 -9.18
N SER A 97 16.73 8.54 -7.96
CA SER A 97 16.46 9.75 -7.20
C SER A 97 16.62 9.51 -5.69
N PHE A 98 16.51 10.59 -4.91
CA PHE A 98 16.45 10.47 -3.44
C PHE A 98 15.26 9.63 -2.95
N THR A 99 14.19 9.52 -3.75
CA THR A 99 13.04 8.68 -3.45
C THR A 99 13.42 7.20 -3.35
N ASP A 100 14.36 6.74 -4.19
CA ASP A 100 14.85 5.36 -4.17
C ASP A 100 15.64 5.06 -2.89
N LEU A 101 16.53 5.98 -2.50
CA LEU A 101 17.26 5.91 -1.24
C LEU A 101 16.28 5.90 -0.05
N TRP A 102 15.31 6.82 -0.05
CA TRP A 102 14.31 6.96 1.00
C TRP A 102 13.42 5.71 1.12
N ALA A 103 13.00 5.12 0.01
CA ALA A 103 12.19 3.90 0.00
C ALA A 103 12.97 2.69 0.54
N ALA A 104 14.20 2.48 0.03
CA ALA A 104 15.05 1.36 0.44
C ALA A 104 15.54 1.46 1.90
N THR A 105 15.48 2.65 2.51
CA THR A 105 15.93 2.87 3.89
C THR A 105 14.77 3.15 4.83
N LEU A 106 14.19 4.36 4.78
CA LEU A 106 13.21 4.80 5.78
C LEU A 106 11.89 4.03 5.68
N VAL A 107 11.35 3.86 4.47
CA VAL A 107 10.09 3.11 4.29
C VAL A 107 10.30 1.65 4.68
N TYR A 108 11.31 1.00 4.12
CA TYR A 108 11.64 -0.39 4.48
C TYR A 108 11.89 -0.56 5.99
N LYS A 109 12.57 0.38 6.64
CA LYS A 109 12.76 0.34 8.11
C LYS A 109 11.46 0.51 8.91
N MET A 110 10.48 1.27 8.39
CA MET A 110 9.21 1.51 9.08
C MET A 110 8.19 0.41 8.85
N THR A 111 8.13 -0.14 7.63
CA THR A 111 7.12 -1.13 7.24
C THR A 111 7.64 -2.55 7.32
N HIS A 112 8.97 -2.74 7.33
CA HIS A 112 9.68 -4.01 7.10
C HIS A 112 9.33 -4.71 5.78
N GLN A 113 8.58 -4.02 4.92
CA GLN A 113 8.18 -4.52 3.62
C GLN A 113 9.14 -4.00 2.56
N MET A 114 9.73 -4.93 1.82
CA MET A 114 10.44 -4.64 0.59
C MET A 114 9.62 -5.17 -0.57
N ASP A 115 8.68 -4.35 -1.02
CA ASP A 115 7.81 -4.68 -2.14
C ASP A 115 8.67 -4.91 -3.40
N SER A 116 8.55 -6.12 -3.94
CA SER A 116 9.21 -6.54 -5.19
C SER A 116 8.21 -6.65 -6.34
N SER A 117 6.93 -6.45 -6.06
CA SER A 117 5.85 -6.42 -7.05
C SER A 117 5.84 -5.08 -7.80
N HIS A 118 5.21 -5.11 -8.97
CA HIS A 118 4.94 -3.92 -9.76
C HIS A 118 3.47 -3.54 -9.63
N LEU A 119 3.16 -2.27 -9.85
CA LEU A 119 1.77 -1.80 -9.90
C LEU A 119 0.93 -2.58 -10.94
N SER A 120 1.54 -3.04 -12.02
CA SER A 120 0.89 -3.89 -13.03
C SER A 120 0.42 -5.23 -12.48
N ASP A 121 1.08 -5.76 -11.44
CA ASP A 121 0.76 -7.07 -10.86
C ASP A 121 -0.56 -7.01 -10.07
N GLN A 122 -0.94 -5.80 -9.60
CA GLN A 122 -2.21 -5.59 -8.90
C GLN A 122 -3.44 -5.82 -9.78
N VAL A 123 -3.29 -5.86 -11.11
CA VAL A 123 -4.36 -6.21 -12.06
C VAL A 123 -5.05 -7.51 -11.66
N ASP A 124 -4.29 -8.48 -11.15
CA ASP A 124 -4.80 -9.78 -10.70
C ASP A 124 -5.77 -9.67 -9.52
N SER A 125 -5.63 -8.64 -8.69
CA SER A 125 -6.50 -8.40 -7.53
C SER A 125 -7.75 -7.56 -7.86
N VAL A 126 -7.82 -6.92 -9.03
CA VAL A 126 -8.94 -6.03 -9.39
C VAL A 126 -9.82 -6.58 -10.51
N ASN A 127 -9.31 -7.50 -11.35
CA ASN A 127 -10.04 -8.01 -12.52
C ASN A 127 -11.35 -8.72 -12.18
N SER A 128 -11.47 -9.33 -11.00
CA SER A 128 -12.69 -10.00 -10.56
C SER A 128 -13.78 -9.02 -10.08
N GLY A 129 -13.42 -7.75 -9.81
CA GLY A 129 -14.31 -6.76 -9.19
C GLY A 129 -14.59 -7.02 -7.70
N GLU A 130 -13.85 -7.93 -7.05
CA GLU A 130 -14.05 -8.26 -5.63
C GLU A 130 -13.39 -7.24 -4.69
N ASN A 131 -12.31 -6.61 -5.12
CA ASN A 131 -11.67 -5.53 -4.39
C ASN A 131 -12.05 -4.17 -5.01
N PRO A 132 -12.17 -3.10 -4.21
CA PRO A 132 -12.30 -1.75 -4.77
C PRO A 132 -11.10 -1.44 -5.67
N TYR A 133 -11.26 -0.59 -6.67
CA TYR A 133 -10.16 -0.25 -7.57
C TYR A 133 -9.17 0.73 -6.87
N PRO A 134 -7.85 0.46 -6.87
CA PRO A 134 -6.86 1.25 -6.16
C PRO A 134 -6.47 2.50 -6.97
N ILE A 135 -6.39 3.64 -6.29
CA ILE A 135 -5.93 4.91 -6.87
C ILE A 135 -4.82 5.49 -6.01
N TYR A 136 -3.61 5.53 -6.55
CA TYR A 136 -2.44 6.15 -5.94
C TYR A 136 -2.21 7.52 -6.56
N ALA A 137 -2.09 8.57 -5.73
CA ALA A 137 -1.90 9.93 -6.23
C ALA A 137 -0.53 10.52 -5.88
N VAL A 138 0.05 11.22 -6.85
CA VAL A 138 1.29 12.00 -6.75
C VAL A 138 1.12 13.31 -7.51
N ILE A 139 1.85 14.35 -7.11
CA ILE A 139 1.81 15.66 -7.74
C ILE A 139 2.97 15.79 -8.72
N ASN A 140 2.67 16.20 -9.97
CA ASN A 140 3.69 16.68 -10.88
C ASN A 140 3.91 18.18 -10.66
N LYS A 141 5.08 18.55 -10.12
CA LYS A 141 5.41 19.94 -9.81
C LYS A 141 5.45 20.86 -11.03
N SER A 142 5.72 20.35 -12.24
CA SER A 142 5.75 21.20 -13.45
C SER A 142 4.36 21.59 -13.97
N MET A 143 3.29 21.00 -13.41
CA MET A 143 1.90 21.27 -13.75
C MET A 143 1.19 22.14 -12.69
N LEU A 144 1.94 22.64 -11.69
CA LEU A 144 1.50 23.60 -10.67
C LEU A 144 1.98 25.01 -11.01
#